data_AF-A0A0R3TBH2-F1
#
_entry.id   AF-A0A0R3TBH2-F1
#
_cell.length_a   1.000
_cell.length_b   1.000
_cell.length_c   1.000
_cell.angle_alpha   90.00
_cell.angle_beta   90.00
_cell.angle_gamma   90.00
#
_symmetry.space_group_name_H-M   'P 1'
#
loop_
_entity.id
_entity.type
_entity.pdbx_description
1 polymer ?
#
loop_
_entity_poly.entity_id
_entity_poly.type
_entity_poly.pdbx_seq_one_letter_code
_entity_poly.pdbx_strand_id
1 'polypeptide(L)'
;MSCCICRYDICNLAVYQEITDKPLESLVYYSFSNDVYKSPFFVAFDDESESIVVSIRGTLSVEDAIVDMLIEGNHLTLDEIPSDVPVEDHADFFVHMGMLSSARNIRDMILRGQLIEKARAHRPNYPLVICGHSLGAGVASVLALLLKKLYPEVKAYAYSPPLGLMRLVCSKMARYCKPFVVSIILGYDIVPRLSIPTLNDLKFRLLSALQDCSVPKYKILSNAVRILSLNCIRSARRNASSIGLDSSLFDSTTQHRLVHPRVYNPRGASTTAPSADAASLMQEEGRATDAVTAGKYKECVCVCGVLRLISYGLS
;
A
#
# COMPACT_ATOMS: atom_id res chain seq x y z
N MET A 1 -9.66 -19.10 2.04
CA MET A 1 -10.44 -20.26 1.61
C MET A 1 -9.47 -21.26 1.00
N SER A 2 -9.32 -22.43 1.61
CA SER A 2 -8.75 -23.61 0.95
C SER A 2 -9.66 -24.00 -0.22
N CYS A 3 -9.09 -24.25 -1.39
CA CYS A 3 -9.87 -24.67 -2.56
C CYS A 3 -10.54 -26.02 -2.24
N CYS A 4 -11.87 -26.05 -2.29
CA CYS A 4 -12.71 -27.20 -1.90
C CYS A 4 -12.46 -28.46 -2.77
N ILE A 5 -11.65 -28.34 -3.82
CA ILE A 5 -11.37 -29.38 -4.83
C ILE A 5 -10.00 -30.04 -4.59
N CYS A 6 -9.05 -29.39 -3.91
CA CYS A 6 -7.70 -29.93 -3.77
C CYS A 6 -7.43 -30.48 -2.36
N ARG A 7 -7.04 -31.76 -2.28
CA ARG A 7 -6.78 -32.47 -1.01
C ARG A 7 -5.44 -32.06 -0.34
N TYR A 8 -4.62 -31.23 -0.98
CA TYR A 8 -3.26 -30.86 -0.55
C TYR A 8 -2.79 -29.47 -1.03
N ASP A 9 -3.69 -28.47 -1.13
CA ASP A 9 -3.34 -27.09 -1.58
C ASP A 9 -2.63 -26.98 -2.95
N ILE A 10 -2.73 -28.03 -3.78
CA ILE A 10 -2.06 -28.16 -5.09
C ILE A 10 -2.36 -26.97 -6.01
N CYS A 11 -3.59 -26.45 -5.95
CA CYS A 11 -3.99 -25.29 -6.76
C CYS A 11 -3.13 -24.06 -6.45
N ASN A 12 -2.82 -23.80 -5.18
CA ASN A 12 -2.06 -22.63 -4.82
C ASN A 12 -0.57 -22.77 -5.16
N LEU A 13 -0.03 -24.00 -5.08
CA LEU A 13 1.32 -24.32 -5.53
C LEU A 13 1.45 -24.19 -7.04
N ALA A 14 0.45 -24.65 -7.80
CA ALA A 14 0.40 -24.47 -9.25
C ALA A 14 0.33 -22.98 -9.63
N VAL A 15 -0.48 -22.19 -8.92
CA VAL A 15 -0.55 -20.73 -9.09
C VAL A 15 0.80 -20.08 -8.79
N TYR A 16 1.52 -20.55 -7.77
CA TYR A 16 2.87 -20.07 -7.49
C TYR A 16 3.80 -20.30 -8.68
N GLN A 17 3.88 -21.52 -9.21
CA GLN A 17 4.76 -21.87 -10.32
C GLN A 17 4.39 -21.09 -11.59
N GLU A 18 3.12 -21.06 -11.95
CA GLU A 18 2.62 -20.37 -13.15
C GLU A 18 2.95 -18.88 -13.13
N ILE A 19 2.79 -18.23 -11.97
CA ILE A 19 2.93 -16.79 -11.88
C ILE A 19 4.38 -16.35 -11.67
N THR A 20 5.14 -17.07 -10.85
CA THR A 20 6.57 -16.76 -10.62
C THR A 20 7.48 -17.26 -11.72
N ASP A 21 7.04 -18.26 -12.50
CA ASP A 21 7.90 -19.04 -13.39
C ASP A 21 9.08 -19.68 -12.64
N LYS A 22 8.88 -20.04 -11.36
CA LYS A 22 9.89 -20.64 -10.49
C LYS A 22 9.54 -22.08 -10.11
N PRO A 23 10.56 -22.94 -9.91
CA PRO A 23 10.37 -24.31 -9.43
C PRO A 23 9.84 -24.35 -7.99
N LEU A 24 9.07 -25.38 -7.61
CA LEU A 24 8.54 -25.52 -6.24
C LEU A 24 9.64 -25.68 -5.19
N GLU A 25 10.79 -26.18 -5.60
CA GLU A 25 11.99 -26.33 -4.78
C GLU A 25 12.52 -24.98 -4.28
N SER A 26 12.19 -23.89 -4.97
CA SER A 26 12.52 -22.54 -4.52
C SER A 26 11.63 -22.06 -3.36
N LEU A 27 10.47 -22.70 -3.13
CA LEU A 27 9.52 -22.32 -2.10
C LEU A 27 9.90 -22.95 -0.74
N VAL A 28 10.31 -22.12 0.21
CA VAL A 28 10.68 -22.55 1.57
C VAL A 28 9.45 -22.73 2.44
N TYR A 29 8.51 -21.80 2.35
CA TYR A 29 7.29 -21.80 3.16
C TYR A 29 6.19 -20.98 2.49
N TYR A 30 4.94 -21.37 2.72
CA TYR A 30 3.79 -20.57 2.33
C TYR A 30 2.69 -20.64 3.42
N SER A 31 1.92 -19.56 3.53
CA SER A 31 0.70 -19.51 4.35
C SER A 31 -0.44 -18.88 3.57
N PHE A 32 -1.58 -19.58 3.55
CA PHE A 32 -2.84 -19.11 2.96
C PHE A 32 -3.86 -18.64 3.99
N SER A 33 -3.44 -18.48 5.26
CA SER A 33 -4.31 -17.91 6.28
C SER A 33 -4.67 -16.49 5.89
N ASN A 34 -5.94 -16.29 5.53
CA ASN A 34 -6.51 -15.00 5.18
C ASN A 34 -7.67 -14.73 6.15
N ASP A 35 -7.38 -13.97 7.19
CA ASP A 35 -8.25 -13.68 8.31
C ASP A 35 -7.89 -12.29 8.85
N VAL A 36 -8.63 -11.77 9.82
CA VAL A 36 -8.32 -10.47 10.44
C VAL A 36 -6.90 -10.50 10.99
N TYR A 37 -6.06 -9.57 10.53
CA TYR A 37 -4.63 -9.46 10.84
C TYR A 37 -3.76 -10.66 10.41
N LYS A 38 -4.26 -11.54 9.54
CA LYS A 38 -3.48 -12.63 8.93
C LYS A 38 -3.42 -12.41 7.43
N SER A 39 -2.32 -11.83 6.97
CA SER A 39 -2.03 -11.70 5.54
C SER A 39 -1.37 -12.98 5.03
N PRO A 40 -1.86 -13.57 3.93
CA PRO A 40 -1.15 -14.63 3.24
C PRO A 40 0.25 -14.16 2.83
N PHE A 41 1.24 -15.02 2.99
CA PHE A 41 2.62 -14.72 2.62
C PHE A 41 3.37 -16.01 2.26
N PHE A 42 4.50 -15.85 1.58
CA PHE A 42 5.42 -16.95 1.33
C PHE A 42 6.87 -16.52 1.49
N VAL A 43 7.74 -17.51 1.68
CA VAL A 43 9.19 -17.39 1.73
C VAL A 43 9.75 -18.26 0.62
N ALA A 44 10.55 -17.69 -0.27
CA ALA A 44 11.15 -18.39 -1.39
C ALA A 44 12.59 -17.89 -1.67
N PHE A 45 13.37 -18.69 -2.38
CA PHE A 45 14.65 -18.26 -2.95
C PHE A 45 14.42 -17.62 -4.32
N ASP A 46 15.14 -16.55 -4.59
CA ASP A 46 15.30 -16.05 -5.94
C ASP A 46 16.77 -16.10 -6.34
N ASP A 47 17.11 -17.10 -7.13
CA ASP A 47 18.48 -17.37 -7.57
C ASP A 47 18.98 -16.30 -8.54
N GLU A 48 18.07 -15.63 -9.26
CA GLU A 48 18.43 -14.61 -10.23
C GLU A 48 18.87 -13.30 -9.57
N SER A 49 18.25 -12.95 -8.45
CA SER A 49 18.65 -11.81 -7.63
C SER A 49 19.51 -12.18 -6.43
N GLU A 50 19.81 -13.48 -6.29
CA GLU A 50 20.55 -14.08 -5.19
C GLU A 50 19.98 -13.68 -3.82
N SER A 51 18.65 -13.74 -3.63
CA SER A 51 17.99 -13.26 -2.41
C SER A 51 17.00 -14.27 -1.80
N ILE A 52 16.75 -14.12 -0.49
CA ILE A 52 15.63 -14.80 0.19
C ILE A 52 14.47 -13.82 0.23
N VAL A 53 13.38 -14.16 -0.45
CA VAL A 53 12.23 -13.27 -0.64
C VAL A 53 11.09 -13.68 0.29
N VAL A 54 10.62 -12.72 1.09
CA VAL A 54 9.34 -12.80 1.82
C VAL A 54 8.33 -11.94 1.06
N SER A 55 7.33 -12.57 0.47
CA SER A 55 6.27 -11.89 -0.28
C SER A 55 4.98 -11.90 0.53
N ILE A 56 4.40 -10.72 0.74
CA ILE A 56 3.18 -10.52 1.51
C ILE A 56 2.05 -10.08 0.58
N ARG A 57 0.95 -10.83 0.61
CA ARG A 57 -0.25 -10.52 -0.16
C ARG A 57 -0.97 -9.31 0.45
N GLY A 58 -1.39 -8.38 -0.41
CA GLY A 58 -2.35 -7.33 -0.05
C GLY A 58 -3.78 -7.85 0.06
N THR A 59 -4.72 -6.95 0.38
CA THR A 59 -6.14 -7.30 0.49
C THR A 59 -6.78 -7.57 -0.88
N LEU A 60 -7.86 -8.34 -0.87
CA LEU A 60 -8.58 -8.78 -2.07
C LEU A 60 -9.31 -7.63 -2.80
N SER A 61 -9.65 -6.56 -2.08
CA SER A 61 -10.31 -5.39 -2.65
C SER A 61 -9.74 -4.08 -2.11
N VAL A 62 -9.92 -3.00 -2.88
CA VAL A 62 -9.56 -1.64 -2.45
C VAL A 62 -10.46 -1.21 -1.30
N GLU A 63 -11.71 -1.68 -1.28
CA GLU A 63 -12.68 -1.47 -0.21
C GLU A 63 -12.19 -2.09 1.11
N ASP A 64 -11.71 -3.33 1.08
CA ASP A 64 -11.15 -3.97 2.28
C ASP A 64 -9.89 -3.22 2.74
N ALA A 65 -9.05 -2.78 1.79
CA ALA A 65 -7.89 -1.96 2.12
C ALA A 65 -8.32 -0.64 2.78
N ILE A 66 -9.40 0.01 2.32
CA ILE A 66 -9.93 1.25 2.93
C ILE A 66 -10.50 0.97 4.33
N VAL A 67 -11.25 -0.10 4.51
CA VAL A 67 -11.80 -0.48 5.83
C VAL A 67 -10.68 -0.79 6.80
N ASP A 68 -9.66 -1.53 6.35
CA ASP A 68 -8.44 -1.75 7.12
C ASP A 68 -7.81 -0.41 7.46
N MET A 69 -7.67 0.53 6.52
CA MET A 69 -7.05 1.85 6.72
C MET A 69 -7.76 2.80 7.69
N LEU A 70 -9.04 2.55 8.04
CA LEU A 70 -9.78 3.39 8.97
C LEU A 70 -9.47 3.08 10.45
N ILE A 71 -8.63 2.08 10.72
CA ILE A 71 -8.29 1.64 12.07
C ILE A 71 -7.25 2.59 12.67
N GLU A 72 -7.42 2.91 13.96
CA GLU A 72 -6.46 3.70 14.74
C GLU A 72 -5.07 3.07 14.70
N GLY A 73 -4.01 3.87 14.66
CA GLY A 73 -2.67 3.31 14.82
C GLY A 73 -2.34 3.05 16.29
N ASN A 74 -1.22 2.37 16.53
CA ASN A 74 -0.69 2.19 17.88
C ASN A 74 0.84 2.04 17.81
N HIS A 75 1.45 2.22 18.97
CA HIS A 75 2.89 2.33 19.14
C HIS A 75 3.57 0.97 18.99
N LEU A 76 4.83 1.01 18.54
CA LEU A 76 5.73 -0.12 18.70
C LEU A 76 6.04 -0.29 20.19
N THR A 77 6.23 -1.54 20.61
CA THR A 77 6.71 -1.82 21.98
C THR A 77 8.21 -1.52 22.08
N LEU A 78 8.73 -1.29 23.29
CA LEU A 78 10.13 -0.91 23.49
C LEU A 78 11.14 -1.95 22.94
N ASP A 79 10.76 -3.22 22.90
CA ASP A 79 11.55 -4.31 22.32
C ASP A 79 11.53 -4.35 20.79
N GLU A 80 10.50 -3.76 20.18
CA GLU A 80 10.32 -3.64 18.73
C GLU A 80 10.97 -2.39 18.14
N ILE A 81 11.17 -1.36 18.96
CA ILE A 81 11.89 -0.16 18.54
C ILE A 81 13.37 -0.52 18.36
N PRO A 82 13.98 -0.19 17.21
CA PRO A 82 15.39 -0.44 16.99
C PRO A 82 16.26 0.25 18.03
N SER A 83 17.30 -0.44 18.51
CA SER A 83 18.11 0.03 19.65
C SER A 83 18.98 1.25 19.33
N ASP A 84 19.13 1.58 18.05
CA ASP A 84 19.81 2.77 17.54
C ASP A 84 18.89 4.00 17.45
N VAL A 85 17.61 3.88 17.80
CA VAL A 85 16.67 5.00 17.89
C VAL A 85 16.76 5.64 19.28
N PRO A 86 17.00 6.97 19.36
CA PRO A 86 17.02 7.71 20.62
C PRO A 86 15.71 7.59 21.40
N VAL A 87 15.76 7.54 22.74
CA VAL A 87 14.59 7.31 23.60
C VAL A 87 13.52 8.40 23.43
N GLU A 88 13.97 9.63 23.22
CA GLU A 88 13.13 10.79 22.91
C GLU A 88 12.30 10.63 21.63
N ASP A 89 12.74 9.76 20.72
CA ASP A 89 12.07 9.48 19.46
C ASP A 89 11.14 8.26 19.56
N HIS A 90 11.09 7.55 20.70
CA HIS A 90 10.27 6.33 20.81
C HIS A 90 8.76 6.61 20.69
N ALA A 91 8.31 7.76 21.21
CA ALA A 91 6.90 8.18 21.12
C ALA A 91 6.44 8.42 19.67
N ASP A 92 7.40 8.68 18.79
CA ASP A 92 7.18 8.98 17.38
C ASP A 92 7.04 7.71 16.50
N PHE A 93 7.31 6.52 17.05
CA PHE A 93 7.18 5.25 16.34
C PHE A 93 5.78 4.68 16.54
N PHE A 94 4.88 5.07 15.65
CA PHE A 94 3.51 4.59 15.62
C PHE A 94 3.18 4.07 14.22
N VAL A 95 2.33 3.05 14.17
CA VAL A 95 2.00 2.35 12.94
C VAL A 95 0.52 2.00 12.97
N HIS A 96 -0.09 1.99 11.79
CA HIS A 96 -1.46 1.52 11.61
C HIS A 96 -1.70 0.13 12.24
N MET A 97 -2.73 -0.02 13.08
CA MET A 97 -2.91 -1.24 13.87
C MET A 97 -3.06 -2.51 13.06
N GLY A 98 -3.82 -2.47 11.98
CA GLY A 98 -3.99 -3.63 11.12
C GLY A 98 -2.68 -4.08 10.47
N MET A 99 -1.83 -3.12 10.10
CA MET A 99 -0.53 -3.43 9.48
C MET A 99 0.46 -3.95 10.51
N LEU A 100 0.51 -3.32 11.69
CA LEU A 100 1.40 -3.76 12.76
C LEU A 100 1.02 -5.14 13.28
N SER A 101 -0.27 -5.41 13.47
CA SER A 101 -0.76 -6.72 13.91
C SER A 101 -0.43 -7.81 12.88
N SER A 102 -0.63 -7.52 11.59
CA SER A 102 -0.27 -8.45 10.51
C SER A 102 1.24 -8.70 10.45
N ALA A 103 2.05 -7.64 10.57
CA ALA A 103 3.50 -7.75 10.58
C ALA A 103 4.02 -8.54 11.79
N ARG A 104 3.46 -8.34 13.00
CA ARG A 104 3.79 -9.12 14.20
C ARG A 104 3.46 -10.60 14.01
N ASN A 105 2.27 -10.92 13.47
CA ASN A 105 1.90 -12.31 13.18
C ASN A 105 2.88 -12.99 12.22
N ILE A 106 3.23 -12.31 11.11
CA ILE A 106 4.18 -12.84 10.13
C ILE A 106 5.58 -12.99 10.74
N ARG A 107 6.07 -11.99 11.49
CA ARG A 107 7.32 -12.05 12.25
C ARG A 107 7.34 -13.29 13.14
N ASP A 108 6.31 -13.48 13.95
CA ASP A 108 6.26 -14.59 14.92
C ASP A 108 6.20 -15.96 14.22
N MET A 109 5.60 -16.05 13.03
CA MET A 109 5.64 -17.25 12.19
C MET A 109 7.04 -17.49 11.61
N ILE A 110 7.70 -16.44 11.11
CA ILE A 110 9.06 -16.52 10.58
C ILE A 110 10.05 -16.98 11.66
N LEU A 111 9.99 -16.36 12.85
CA LEU A 111 10.91 -16.65 13.96
C LEU A 111 10.67 -18.03 14.55
N ARG A 112 9.42 -18.40 14.87
CA ARG A 112 9.10 -19.74 15.41
C ARG A 112 9.40 -20.85 14.41
N GLY A 113 9.13 -20.60 13.13
CA GLY A 113 9.42 -21.55 12.06
C GLY A 113 10.89 -21.62 11.67
N GLN A 114 11.72 -20.68 12.15
CA GLN A 114 13.10 -20.46 11.72
C GLN A 114 13.21 -20.40 10.20
N LEU A 115 12.25 -19.74 9.54
CA LEU A 115 12.08 -19.83 8.09
C LEU A 115 13.28 -19.24 7.33
N ILE A 116 13.81 -18.12 7.80
CA ILE A 116 14.99 -17.49 7.18
C ILE A 116 16.26 -18.32 7.44
N GLU A 117 16.41 -18.90 8.64
CA GLU A 117 17.58 -19.73 8.94
C GLU A 117 17.59 -21.04 8.13
N LYS A 118 16.43 -21.67 7.96
CA LYS A 118 16.27 -22.83 7.07
C LYS A 118 16.59 -22.47 5.62
N ALA A 119 16.20 -21.27 5.19
CA ALA A 119 16.55 -20.77 3.88
C ALA A 119 18.07 -20.58 3.75
N ARG A 120 18.69 -19.89 4.72
CA ARG A 120 20.13 -19.64 4.77
C ARG A 120 20.99 -20.89 4.87
N ALA A 121 20.48 -21.98 5.45
CA ALA A 121 21.17 -23.27 5.47
C ALA A 121 21.49 -23.78 4.05
N HIS A 122 20.64 -23.45 3.07
CA HIS A 122 20.84 -23.79 1.67
C HIS A 122 21.58 -22.68 0.92
N ARG A 123 21.29 -21.42 1.25
CA ARG A 123 21.84 -20.23 0.58
C ARG A 123 22.33 -19.19 1.60
N PRO A 124 23.54 -19.35 2.16
CA PRO A 124 24.00 -18.55 3.29
C PRO A 124 24.29 -17.08 2.93
N ASN A 125 24.63 -16.80 1.67
CA ASN A 125 25.03 -15.47 1.22
C ASN A 125 23.86 -14.60 0.74
N TYR A 126 22.64 -15.13 0.71
CA TYR A 126 21.49 -14.42 0.14
C TYR A 126 20.92 -13.43 1.16
N PRO A 127 20.80 -12.13 0.83
CA PRO A 127 20.20 -11.16 1.72
C PRO A 127 18.68 -11.36 1.79
N LEU A 128 18.09 -10.92 2.91
CA LEU A 128 16.64 -10.92 3.10
C LEU A 128 15.99 -9.75 2.34
N VAL A 129 15.04 -10.08 1.48
CA VAL A 129 14.20 -9.12 0.76
C VAL A 129 12.75 -9.35 1.12
N ILE A 130 12.05 -8.29 1.50
CA ILE A 130 10.62 -8.31 1.81
C ILE A 130 9.88 -7.50 0.75
N CYS A 131 8.77 -8.00 0.24
CA CYS A 131 7.99 -7.27 -0.74
C CYS A 131 6.50 -7.49 -0.56
N GLY A 132 5.72 -6.55 -1.08
CA GLY A 132 4.27 -6.60 -1.06
C GLY A 132 3.69 -5.50 -1.94
N HIS A 133 2.40 -5.62 -2.27
CA HIS A 133 1.66 -4.63 -3.04
C HIS A 133 0.42 -4.15 -2.26
N SER A 134 0.04 -2.87 -2.44
CA SER A 134 -1.09 -2.24 -1.77
C SER A 134 -0.99 -2.37 -0.23
N LEU A 135 -1.99 -2.91 0.47
CA LEU A 135 -1.90 -3.14 1.92
C LEU A 135 -0.68 -4.01 2.30
N GLY A 136 -0.37 -5.03 1.50
CA GLY A 136 0.76 -5.93 1.73
C GLY A 136 2.10 -5.19 1.67
N ALA A 137 2.19 -4.10 0.90
CA ALA A 137 3.37 -3.24 0.86
C ALA A 137 3.56 -2.45 2.17
N GLY A 138 2.45 -2.03 2.79
CA GLY A 138 2.46 -1.43 4.13
C GLY A 138 2.93 -2.43 5.18
N VAL A 139 2.36 -3.64 5.17
CA VAL A 139 2.79 -4.73 6.06
C VAL A 139 4.27 -5.10 5.84
N ALA A 140 4.73 -5.17 4.59
CA ALA A 140 6.12 -5.46 4.25
C ALA A 140 7.10 -4.40 4.80
N SER A 141 6.71 -3.12 4.74
CA SER A 141 7.52 -2.01 5.27
C SER A 141 7.67 -2.12 6.80
N VAL A 142 6.56 -2.41 7.50
CA VAL A 142 6.55 -2.59 8.95
C VAL A 142 7.30 -3.86 9.36
N LEU A 143 7.11 -4.96 8.63
CA LEU A 143 7.82 -6.21 8.89
C LEU A 143 9.34 -6.03 8.76
N ALA A 144 9.80 -5.28 7.75
CA ALA A 144 11.22 -4.98 7.59
C ALA A 144 11.78 -4.17 8.76
N LEU A 145 11.01 -3.22 9.29
CA LEU A 145 11.39 -2.48 10.51
C LEU A 145 11.53 -3.44 11.70
N LEU A 146 10.53 -4.31 11.94
CA LEU A 146 10.55 -5.27 13.06
C LEU A 146 11.69 -6.30 12.94
N LEU A 147 12.06 -6.68 11.73
CA LEU A 147 13.11 -7.66 11.46
C LEU A 147 14.51 -7.05 11.37
N LYS A 148 14.63 -5.71 11.28
CA LYS A 148 15.90 -5.00 11.07
C LYS A 148 16.97 -5.34 12.12
N LYS A 149 16.55 -5.52 13.37
CA LYS A 149 17.45 -5.88 14.49
C LYS A 149 18.06 -7.27 14.34
N LEU A 150 17.31 -8.21 13.77
CA LEU A 150 17.73 -9.61 13.59
C LEU A 150 18.45 -9.81 12.25
N TYR A 151 18.03 -9.06 11.23
CA TYR A 151 18.52 -9.14 9.87
C TYR A 151 18.93 -7.73 9.39
N PRO A 152 20.14 -7.25 9.74
CA PRO A 152 20.59 -5.89 9.41
C PRO A 152 20.63 -5.60 7.91
N GLU A 153 20.78 -6.62 7.06
CA GLU A 153 20.83 -6.52 5.61
C GLU A 153 19.45 -6.48 4.94
N VAL A 154 18.36 -6.59 5.71
CA VAL A 154 16.99 -6.62 5.19
C VAL A 154 16.70 -5.41 4.31
N LYS A 155 16.03 -5.65 3.17
CA LYS A 155 15.47 -4.61 2.30
C LYS A 155 13.98 -4.86 2.06
N ALA A 156 13.19 -3.81 1.98
CA ALA A 156 11.78 -3.88 1.61
C ALA A 156 11.50 -3.15 0.29
N TYR A 157 10.75 -3.80 -0.59
CA TYR A 157 10.16 -3.20 -1.78
C TYR A 157 8.65 -3.13 -1.63
N ALA A 158 8.16 -1.93 -1.37
CA ALA A 158 6.77 -1.64 -1.11
C ALA A 158 6.12 -1.08 -2.38
N TYR A 159 5.31 -1.88 -3.07
CA TYR A 159 4.62 -1.47 -4.30
C TYR A 159 3.26 -0.86 -3.97
N SER A 160 3.03 0.38 -4.42
CA SER A 160 1.78 1.09 -4.17
C SER A 160 1.37 1.12 -2.68
N PRO A 161 2.29 1.38 -1.73
CA PRO A 161 1.95 1.29 -0.32
C PRO A 161 0.97 2.41 0.05
N PRO A 162 0.01 2.16 0.95
CA PRO A 162 -0.88 3.20 1.48
C PRO A 162 -0.09 4.18 2.36
N LEU A 163 0.53 5.16 1.71
CA LEU A 163 1.44 6.13 2.31
C LEU A 163 0.78 7.07 3.32
N GLY A 164 -0.54 7.25 3.30
CA GLY A 164 -1.27 8.12 4.24
C GLY A 164 -1.18 7.70 5.70
N LEU A 165 -0.77 6.47 5.98
CA LEU A 165 -0.70 5.91 7.35
C LEU A 165 0.71 5.85 7.93
N MET A 166 1.75 5.93 7.10
CA MET A 166 3.11 6.24 7.57
C MET A 166 3.36 7.76 7.61
N ARG A 167 2.66 8.53 6.77
CA ARG A 167 2.90 9.99 6.61
C ARG A 167 2.35 10.84 7.74
N LEU A 168 1.27 10.41 8.40
CA LEU A 168 0.76 11.09 9.60
C LEU A 168 1.45 10.63 10.88
N VAL A 169 2.38 9.68 10.77
CA VAL A 169 3.04 9.07 11.91
C VAL A 169 4.55 9.12 11.78
N CYS A 170 5.02 10.30 12.16
CA CYS A 170 6.38 10.77 12.35
C CYS A 170 7.40 10.69 11.21
N SER A 171 7.86 11.89 10.83
CA SER A 171 9.07 12.17 10.05
C SER A 171 10.28 11.32 10.46
N LYS A 172 10.42 11.00 11.75
CA LYS A 172 11.56 10.26 12.30
C LYS A 172 11.57 8.78 11.91
N MET A 173 10.44 8.08 12.00
CA MET A 173 10.35 6.68 11.57
C MET A 173 10.58 6.55 10.07
N ALA A 174 10.01 7.46 9.26
CA ALA A 174 10.24 7.48 7.82
C ALA A 174 11.72 7.72 7.46
N ARG A 175 12.41 8.63 8.18
CA ARG A 175 13.85 8.87 8.03
C ARG A 175 14.66 7.63 8.41
N TYR A 176 14.27 6.94 9.47
CA TYR A 176 14.90 5.69 9.91
C TYR A 176 14.78 4.59 8.85
N CYS A 177 13.59 4.41 8.26
CA CYS A 177 13.33 3.39 7.25
C CYS A 177 13.96 3.68 5.87
N LYS A 178 14.33 4.93 5.59
CA LYS A 178 14.86 5.40 4.30
C LYS A 178 16.00 4.55 3.72
N PRO A 179 16.97 4.02 4.49
CA PRO A 179 18.08 3.25 3.93
C PRO A 179 17.69 1.85 3.44
N PHE A 180 16.54 1.31 3.86
CA PHE A 180 16.19 -0.09 3.61
C PHE A 180 14.76 -0.33 3.11
N VAL A 181 13.87 0.66 3.15
CA VAL A 181 12.51 0.57 2.58
C VAL A 181 12.42 1.43 1.33
N VAL A 182 12.05 0.80 0.21
CA VAL A 182 11.86 1.46 -1.08
C VAL A 182 10.38 1.39 -1.46
N SER A 183 9.72 2.55 -1.52
CA SER A 183 8.35 2.66 -1.98
C SER A 183 8.29 2.94 -3.48
N ILE A 184 7.60 2.09 -4.23
CA ILE A 184 7.46 2.15 -5.68
C ILE A 184 6.02 2.51 -6.01
N ILE A 185 5.84 3.56 -6.80
CA ILE A 185 4.54 4.16 -7.09
C ILE A 185 4.44 4.37 -8.60
N LEU A 186 3.35 3.91 -9.20
CA LEU A 186 3.11 4.05 -10.63
C LEU A 186 2.08 5.17 -10.92
N GLY A 187 2.50 6.24 -11.59
CA GLY A 187 1.62 7.27 -12.14
C GLY A 187 0.60 7.84 -11.12
N TYR A 188 -0.69 7.81 -11.50
CA TYR A 188 -1.82 8.36 -10.74
C TYR A 188 -2.48 7.35 -9.79
N ASP A 189 -1.76 6.30 -9.37
CA ASP A 189 -2.26 5.31 -8.42
C ASP A 189 -2.93 5.97 -7.20
N ILE A 190 -4.15 5.57 -6.83
CA ILE A 190 -4.89 6.19 -5.74
C ILE A 190 -4.39 5.72 -4.36
N VAL A 191 -3.92 4.47 -4.25
CA VAL A 191 -3.63 3.82 -2.96
C VAL A 191 -2.65 4.62 -2.11
N PRO A 192 -1.52 5.12 -2.64
CA PRO A 192 -0.58 5.90 -1.84
C PRO A 192 -1.07 7.30 -1.47
N ARG A 193 -2.17 7.77 -2.07
CA ARG A 193 -2.81 9.06 -1.73
C ARG A 193 -3.95 8.88 -0.73
N LEU A 194 -4.36 7.66 -0.44
CA LEU A 194 -5.39 7.40 0.55
C LEU A 194 -4.83 7.75 1.94
N SER A 195 -5.51 8.68 2.59
CA SER A 195 -5.31 9.09 3.98
C SER A 195 -6.68 9.45 4.56
N ILE A 196 -6.84 9.45 5.89
CA ILE A 196 -8.12 9.86 6.51
C ILE A 196 -8.57 11.25 6.00
N PRO A 197 -7.71 12.29 5.93
CA PRO A 197 -8.09 13.57 5.34
C PRO A 197 -8.49 13.48 3.86
N THR A 198 -7.72 12.76 3.04
CA THR A 198 -7.99 12.63 1.60
C THR A 198 -9.25 11.82 1.32
N LEU A 199 -9.52 10.78 2.12
CA LEU A 199 -10.72 9.96 2.01
C LEU A 199 -11.96 10.74 2.46
N ASN A 200 -11.84 11.53 3.53
CA ASN A 200 -12.91 12.44 3.94
C ASN A 200 -13.17 13.51 2.88
N ASP A 201 -12.13 14.13 2.32
CA ASP A 201 -12.27 15.08 1.20
C ASP A 201 -12.96 14.41 0.00
N LEU A 202 -12.52 13.22 -0.40
CA LEU A 202 -13.16 12.44 -1.46
C LEU A 202 -14.64 12.16 -1.16
N LYS A 203 -14.97 11.73 0.06
CA LYS A 203 -16.34 11.49 0.52
C LYS A 203 -17.19 12.76 0.40
N PHE A 204 -16.71 13.90 0.89
CA PHE A 204 -17.47 15.16 0.83
C PHE A 204 -17.63 15.67 -0.61
N ARG A 205 -16.60 15.54 -1.45
CA ARG A 205 -16.69 15.88 -2.88
C ARG A 205 -17.69 14.99 -3.60
N LEU A 206 -17.71 13.70 -3.31
CA LEU A 206 -18.69 12.77 -3.87
C LEU A 206 -20.12 13.10 -3.43
N LEU A 207 -20.32 13.43 -2.16
CA LEU A 207 -21.62 13.87 -1.65
C LEU A 207 -22.09 15.19 -2.28
N SER A 208 -21.20 16.18 -2.41
CA SER A 208 -21.50 17.43 -3.13
C SER A 208 -21.86 17.13 -4.59
N ALA A 209 -21.09 16.29 -5.27
CA ALA A 209 -21.37 15.90 -6.65
C ALA A 209 -22.73 15.21 -6.80
N LEU A 210 -23.11 14.33 -5.86
CA LEU A 210 -24.41 13.68 -5.86
C LEU A 210 -25.57 14.65 -5.60
N GLN A 211 -25.37 15.69 -4.78
CA GLN A 211 -26.36 16.74 -4.53
C GLN A 211 -26.52 17.68 -5.72
N ASP A 212 -25.42 18.05 -6.37
CA ASP A 212 -25.39 19.00 -7.49
C ASP A 212 -25.74 18.34 -8.83
N CYS A 213 -25.71 17.01 -8.92
CA CYS A 213 -26.02 16.26 -10.12
C CYS A 213 -27.53 16.02 -10.26
N SER A 214 -28.16 16.75 -11.18
CA SER A 214 -29.56 16.58 -11.59
C SER A 214 -29.77 15.48 -12.65
N VAL A 215 -28.68 14.86 -13.12
CA VAL A 215 -28.72 13.87 -14.21
C VAL A 215 -28.99 12.48 -13.63
N PRO A 216 -29.92 11.69 -14.21
CA PRO A 216 -30.15 10.31 -13.79
C PRO A 216 -28.88 9.45 -13.89
N LYS A 217 -28.59 8.66 -12.85
CA LYS A 217 -27.37 7.83 -12.72
C LYS A 217 -27.11 6.94 -13.93
N TYR A 218 -28.16 6.37 -14.54
CA TYR A 218 -28.01 5.49 -15.71
C TYR A 218 -27.45 6.23 -16.94
N LYS A 219 -27.73 7.53 -17.12
CA LYS A 219 -27.17 8.33 -18.22
C LYS A 219 -25.69 8.62 -18.01
N ILE A 220 -25.28 8.83 -16.76
CA ILE A 220 -23.88 9.04 -16.39
C ILE A 220 -23.10 7.73 -16.60
N LEU A 221 -23.64 6.61 -16.11
CA LEU A 221 -23.03 5.28 -16.26
C LEU A 221 -22.96 4.85 -17.72
N SER A 222 -24.02 5.03 -18.51
CA SER A 222 -24.01 4.68 -19.94
C SER A 222 -22.99 5.52 -20.72
N ASN A 223 -22.85 6.80 -20.37
CA ASN A 223 -21.84 7.66 -20.99
C ASN A 223 -20.41 7.33 -20.55
N ALA A 224 -20.21 6.96 -19.29
CA ALA A 224 -18.92 6.47 -18.80
C ALA A 224 -18.51 5.18 -19.54
N VAL A 225 -19.42 4.22 -19.67
CA VAL A 225 -19.21 2.99 -20.45
C VAL A 225 -18.89 3.32 -21.90
N ARG A 226 -19.61 4.27 -22.51
CA ARG A 226 -19.34 4.76 -23.88
C ARG A 226 -17.94 5.36 -24.02
N ILE A 227 -17.51 6.21 -23.08
CA ILE A 227 -16.17 6.83 -23.10
C ILE A 227 -15.08 5.77 -22.93
N LEU A 228 -15.24 4.85 -21.97
CA LEU A 228 -14.31 3.75 -21.73
C LEU A 228 -14.16 2.84 -22.95
N SER A 229 -15.29 2.42 -23.54
CA SER A 229 -15.27 1.57 -24.74
C SER A 229 -14.67 2.29 -25.96
N LEU A 230 -14.91 3.59 -26.13
CA LEU A 230 -14.26 4.39 -27.17
C LEU A 230 -12.74 4.51 -26.96
N ASN A 231 -12.27 4.65 -25.71
CA ASN A 231 -10.85 4.72 -25.38
C ASN A 231 -10.13 3.37 -25.57
N CYS A 232 -10.80 2.25 -25.34
CA CYS A 232 -10.25 0.91 -25.62
C CYS A 232 -10.09 0.63 -27.13
N ILE A 233 -10.96 1.20 -27.98
CA ILE A 233 -11.00 0.92 -29.42
C ILE A 233 -10.11 1.88 -30.24
N ARG A 234 -9.92 3.13 -29.79
CA ARG A 234 -9.12 4.14 -30.52
C ARG A 234 -7.98 4.67 -29.64
N SER A 235 -6.81 4.06 -29.75
CA SER A 235 -5.56 4.52 -29.11
C SER A 235 -5.05 5.88 -29.64
N ALA A 236 -5.61 6.42 -30.73
CA ALA A 236 -5.15 7.65 -31.35
C ALA A 236 -6.20 8.78 -31.35
N ARG A 237 -5.93 9.79 -30.51
CA ARG A 237 -6.42 11.19 -30.55
C ARG A 237 -7.93 11.44 -30.42
N ARG A 238 -8.31 12.10 -29.31
CA ARG A 238 -8.87 13.47 -29.21
C ARG A 238 -9.15 13.79 -27.75
N ASN A 239 -9.14 15.08 -27.39
CA ASN A 239 -9.47 15.62 -26.07
C ASN A 239 -10.68 14.90 -25.45
N ALA A 240 -10.44 13.88 -24.63
CA ALA A 240 -11.50 13.21 -23.92
C ALA A 240 -11.99 14.20 -22.87
N SER A 241 -13.17 14.76 -23.09
CA SER A 241 -13.89 15.47 -22.04
C SER A 241 -13.98 14.50 -20.86
N SER A 242 -13.34 14.86 -19.74
CA SER A 242 -13.50 14.12 -18.50
C SER A 242 -14.98 14.11 -18.15
N ILE A 243 -15.44 13.11 -17.40
CA ILE A 243 -16.86 12.93 -17.06
C ILE A 243 -17.46 14.20 -16.40
N GLY A 244 -16.65 15.11 -15.84
CA GLY A 244 -17.12 16.39 -15.29
C GLY A 244 -17.18 17.59 -16.27
N LEU A 245 -16.67 17.46 -17.49
CA LEU A 245 -16.59 18.52 -18.51
C LEU A 245 -17.49 18.23 -19.73
N ASP A 246 -18.35 17.22 -19.64
CA ASP A 246 -19.26 16.86 -20.73
C ASP A 246 -20.45 17.84 -20.80
N SER A 247 -20.42 18.75 -21.77
CA SER A 247 -21.47 19.76 -22.01
C SER A 247 -22.75 19.18 -22.58
N SER A 248 -22.76 17.90 -22.97
CA SER A 248 -23.96 17.20 -23.44
C SER A 248 -24.79 16.63 -22.29
N LEU A 249 -24.17 16.39 -21.14
CA LEU A 249 -24.83 15.79 -19.97
C LEU A 249 -25.06 16.80 -18.84
N PHE A 250 -24.10 17.69 -18.60
CA PHE A 250 -24.14 18.61 -17.46
C PHE A 250 -24.31 20.04 -17.96
N ASP A 251 -25.20 20.80 -17.31
CA ASP A 251 -25.29 22.24 -17.54
C ASP A 251 -24.02 22.94 -17.04
N SER A 252 -23.73 24.14 -17.55
CA SER A 252 -22.54 24.90 -17.18
C SER A 252 -22.42 25.13 -15.66
N THR A 253 -23.57 25.22 -14.97
CA THR A 253 -23.62 25.38 -13.52
C THR A 253 -23.22 24.10 -12.78
N THR A 254 -23.75 22.93 -13.16
CA THR A 254 -23.36 21.66 -12.55
C THR A 254 -21.94 21.27 -12.93
N GLN A 255 -21.47 21.57 -14.14
CA GLN A 255 -20.05 21.38 -14.49
C GLN A 255 -19.13 22.18 -13.57
N HIS A 256 -19.41 23.47 -13.37
CA HIS A 256 -18.64 24.31 -12.47
C HIS A 256 -18.65 23.75 -11.03
N ARG A 257 -19.80 23.29 -10.53
CA ARG A 257 -19.91 22.70 -9.18
C ARG A 257 -19.22 21.34 -9.04
N LEU A 258 -19.18 20.52 -10.09
CA LEU A 258 -18.47 19.23 -10.09
C LEU A 258 -16.95 19.41 -10.12
N VAL A 259 -16.45 20.45 -10.81
CA VAL A 259 -15.02 20.80 -10.86
C VAL A 259 -14.59 21.55 -9.60
N HIS A 260 -15.48 22.37 -9.03
CA HIS A 260 -15.27 23.14 -7.81
C HIS A 260 -16.25 22.71 -6.71
N PRO A 261 -16.09 21.50 -6.15
CA PRO A 261 -16.96 21.01 -5.09
C PRO A 261 -16.87 21.93 -3.87
N ARG A 262 -18.00 22.09 -3.16
CA ARG A 262 -18.02 22.81 -1.89
C ARG A 262 -17.19 22.04 -0.89
N VAL A 263 -15.95 22.49 -0.66
CA VAL A 263 -15.04 21.87 0.31
C VAL A 263 -15.71 21.94 1.68
N TYR A 264 -16.00 20.79 2.29
CA TYR A 264 -16.36 20.75 3.69
C TYR A 264 -15.14 21.21 4.49
N ASN A 265 -15.18 22.42 5.04
CA ASN A 265 -14.14 22.94 5.90
C ASN A 265 -14.47 22.58 7.36
N PRO A 266 -13.87 21.55 7.96
CA PRO A 266 -14.14 21.19 9.35
C PRO A 266 -13.77 22.30 10.35
N ARG A 267 -12.99 23.32 9.95
CA ARG A 267 -12.66 24.49 10.78
C ARG A 267 -13.70 25.61 10.75
N GLY A 268 -14.75 25.50 9.93
CA GLY A 268 -15.79 26.53 9.75
C GLY A 268 -17.11 26.25 10.46
N ALA A 269 -17.25 25.10 11.13
CA ALA A 269 -18.40 24.87 12.01
C ALA A 269 -18.26 25.75 13.26
N SER A 270 -19.31 26.49 13.61
CA SER A 270 -19.35 27.33 14.79
C SER A 270 -19.26 26.49 16.06
N THR A 271 -18.05 26.17 16.49
CA THR A 271 -17.74 25.75 17.85
C THR A 271 -16.89 26.83 18.48
N THR A 272 -17.38 27.34 19.60
CA THR A 272 -16.71 28.24 20.54
C THR A 272 -15.19 27.98 20.62
N ALA A 273 -14.43 29.05 20.49
CA ALA A 273 -12.98 29.07 20.31
C ALA A 273 -12.18 28.26 21.35
N PRO A 274 -11.11 27.55 20.93
CA PRO A 274 -9.97 27.22 21.79
C PRO A 274 -8.79 28.16 21.54
N SER A 275 -7.98 28.35 22.58
CA SER A 275 -6.90 29.34 22.76
C SER A 275 -5.66 29.17 21.85
N ALA A 276 -4.85 30.22 21.84
CA ALA A 276 -3.89 30.63 20.82
C ALA A 276 -2.51 29.92 20.76
N ASP A 277 -2.38 28.66 21.15
CA ASP A 277 -1.03 28.03 21.25
C ASP A 277 -0.62 27.11 20.08
N ALA A 278 -1.42 26.98 19.01
CA ALA A 278 -1.13 26.05 17.91
C ALA A 278 -0.49 26.67 16.65
N ALA A 279 -0.17 27.97 16.64
CA ALA A 279 0.25 28.69 15.43
C ALA A 279 1.77 28.69 15.16
N SER A 280 2.61 28.25 16.10
CA SER A 280 4.07 28.45 16.03
C SER A 280 4.86 27.34 15.32
N LEU A 281 4.25 26.23 14.90
CA LEU A 281 4.96 25.07 14.35
C LEU A 281 4.95 24.94 12.81
N MET A 282 4.27 25.83 12.07
CA MET A 282 4.05 25.66 10.62
C MET A 282 4.89 26.56 9.70
N GLN A 283 5.94 27.23 10.20
CA GLN A 283 6.63 28.27 9.42
C GLN A 283 8.06 27.94 8.91
N GLU A 284 8.60 26.72 9.08
CA GLU A 284 9.99 26.43 8.65
C GLU A 284 10.20 25.43 7.48
N GLU A 285 9.20 24.75 6.92
CA GLU A 285 9.45 23.81 5.79
C GLU A 285 9.10 24.42 4.43
N GLY A 286 9.87 25.44 4.06
CA GLY A 286 9.78 26.13 2.78
C GLY A 286 11.05 26.04 1.92
N ARG A 287 11.82 24.94 1.94
CA ARG A 287 12.90 24.72 0.94
C ARG A 287 13.49 23.31 1.00
N ALA A 288 13.18 22.45 0.03
CA ALA A 288 14.08 21.43 -0.55
C ALA A 288 13.30 20.57 -1.56
N THR A 289 13.31 20.96 -2.84
CA THR A 289 12.99 20.05 -3.95
C THR A 289 14.32 19.51 -4.48
N ASP A 290 14.76 18.37 -3.97
CA ASP A 290 15.93 17.68 -4.52
C ASP A 290 15.50 16.71 -5.63
N ALA A 291 16.20 16.81 -6.76
CA ALA A 291 16.00 16.03 -7.96
C ALA A 291 16.28 14.54 -7.70
N VAL A 292 15.34 13.68 -8.10
CA VAL A 292 15.46 12.22 -8.03
C VAL A 292 16.37 11.74 -9.16
N THR A 293 17.59 11.34 -8.82
CA THR A 293 18.51 10.69 -9.76
C THR A 293 18.08 9.24 -9.97
N ALA A 294 17.77 8.87 -11.21
CA ALA A 294 17.47 7.50 -11.61
C ALA A 294 18.75 6.65 -11.57
N GLY A 295 18.96 5.91 -10.47
CA GLY A 295 19.95 4.84 -10.40
C GLY A 295 19.49 3.62 -11.21
N LYS A 296 20.42 2.95 -11.89
CA LYS A 296 20.17 1.63 -12.49
C LYS A 296 19.96 0.61 -11.37
N TYR A 297 18.71 0.26 -11.06
CA TYR A 297 18.39 -0.82 -10.13
C TYR A 297 18.34 -2.14 -10.91
N LYS A 298 19.04 -3.17 -10.43
CA LYS A 298 18.87 -4.53 -10.95
C LYS A 298 17.44 -4.97 -10.61
N GLU A 299 16.64 -5.21 -11.65
CA GLU A 299 15.30 -5.78 -11.49
C GLU A 299 15.43 -7.17 -10.88
N CYS A 300 14.85 -7.33 -9.69
CA CYS A 300 14.77 -8.59 -8.98
C CYS A 300 13.62 -9.38 -9.64
N VAL A 301 13.92 -10.43 -10.40
CA VAL A 301 12.94 -11.10 -11.26
C VAL A 301 11.88 -11.84 -10.44
N CYS A 302 12.20 -12.35 -9.23
CA CYS A 302 11.15 -12.76 -8.29
C CYS A 302 10.22 -11.60 -7.95
N VAL A 303 10.67 -10.36 -7.85
CA VAL A 303 9.82 -9.23 -7.47
C VAL A 303 8.85 -8.86 -8.60
N CYS A 304 9.23 -9.04 -9.87
CA CYS A 304 8.32 -8.93 -11.02
C CYS A 304 7.30 -10.08 -11.10
N GLY A 305 7.72 -11.33 -10.81
CA GLY A 305 6.80 -12.48 -10.71
C GLY A 305 5.90 -12.43 -9.47
N VAL A 306 6.42 -11.95 -8.34
CA VAL A 306 5.69 -11.71 -7.08
C VAL A 306 4.65 -10.60 -7.26
N LEU A 307 4.97 -9.53 -7.98
CA LEU A 307 3.99 -8.50 -8.36
C LEU A 307 2.82 -9.07 -9.16
N ARG A 308 3.09 -10.03 -10.06
CA ARG A 308 2.03 -10.77 -10.76
C ARG A 308 1.22 -11.62 -9.78
N LEU A 309 1.88 -12.30 -8.82
CA LEU A 309 1.20 -13.15 -7.81
C LEU A 309 0.28 -12.36 -6.88
N ILE A 310 0.66 -11.12 -6.60
CA ILE A 310 -0.14 -10.21 -5.77
C ILE A 310 -1.24 -9.51 -6.62
N SER A 311 -1.04 -9.35 -7.93
CA SER A 311 -2.04 -8.72 -8.82
C SER A 311 -3.12 -9.68 -9.34
N TYR A 312 -2.83 -10.97 -9.49
CA TYR A 312 -3.79 -11.99 -9.97
C TYR A 312 -4.84 -12.44 -8.93
N GLY A 313 -5.03 -11.67 -7.85
CA GLY A 313 -6.21 -11.80 -6.98
C GLY A 313 -7.53 -11.30 -7.61
N LEU A 314 -7.50 -10.88 -8.88
CA LEU A 314 -8.66 -10.45 -9.67
C LEU A 314 -8.88 -11.41 -10.86
N SER A 315 -9.46 -12.57 -10.57
CA SER A 315 -10.36 -13.30 -11.47
C SER A 315 -11.04 -14.43 -10.71
#